data_AF-A0A3B6H000-F1
#
_entry.id   AF-A0A3B6H000-F1
#
_cell.length_a   1.000
_cell.length_b   1.000
_cell.length_c   1.000
_cell.angle_alpha   90.00
_cell.angle_beta   90.00
_cell.angle_gamma   90.00
#
_symmetry.space_group_name_H-M   'P 1'
#
loop_
_entity.id
_entity.type
_entity.pdbx_description
1 polymer ?
#
loop_
_entity_poly.entity_id
_entity_poly.type
_entity_poly.pdbx_seq_one_letter_code
_entity_poly.pdbx_strand_id
1 'polypeptide(L)'
;MDRTRRGRRLLVSLCFLCLAVLLPGALLASPAAGRKRRQAGFDHYVLALQWPGTVCRQTNHCCSSNGCCRSNPLNWFTIHGLWPQYSYGGWPSCCRPTTTFNMNKIAMLKPILEKYWPSLYCGDTSTCFGGRGPFWAHEWATHGTCGYPEIQDEYDYFSTALYLYSKYNVTKALRKAHIYPRNGRKYAVAHIVDAIDHAFGRLPHLVCKNGSVQELRLCFHKDYQPRDCGSEDDEAWSSSRRSHCPRYVTLPQSALGNATEGRLRNRAENVPRAHGQSYV
;
A
#
# COMPACT_ATOMS: atom_id res chain seq x y z
N MET A 1 9.85 -82.57 54.36
CA MET A 1 10.86 -83.28 53.55
C MET A 1 11.51 -82.24 52.64
N ASP A 2 12.35 -81.36 53.16
CA ASP A 2 13.74 -81.54 53.61
C ASP A 2 14.75 -81.95 52.51
N ARG A 3 15.70 -81.02 52.32
CA ARG A 3 17.12 -81.17 51.97
C ARG A 3 17.60 -81.72 50.60
N THR A 4 18.19 -80.75 49.88
CA THR A 4 19.57 -80.73 49.33
C THR A 4 19.98 -81.66 48.18
N ARG A 5 20.55 -81.05 47.13
CA ARG A 5 21.94 -81.33 46.72
C ARG A 5 22.54 -80.20 45.85
N ARG A 6 23.65 -79.62 46.35
CA ARG A 6 24.65 -78.87 45.58
C ARG A 6 25.58 -79.85 44.87
N GLY A 7 25.92 -79.57 43.61
CA GLY A 7 27.03 -80.17 42.87
C GLY A 7 27.77 -79.08 42.09
N ARG A 8 29.10 -79.07 42.16
CA ARG A 8 30.01 -77.97 41.80
C ARG A 8 30.51 -78.05 40.34
N ARG A 9 30.68 -76.86 39.75
CA ARG A 9 31.80 -76.34 38.93
C ARG A 9 32.29 -77.16 37.71
N LEU A 10 32.34 -76.51 36.55
CA LEU A 10 33.58 -76.38 35.77
C LEU A 10 33.52 -75.14 34.85
N LEU A 11 34.51 -74.26 35.00
CA LEU A 11 34.86 -73.17 34.08
C LEU A 11 35.66 -73.77 32.93
N VAL A 12 35.33 -73.43 31.68
CA VAL A 12 36.30 -73.38 30.59
C VAL A 12 36.01 -72.13 29.75
N SER A 13 37.09 -71.43 29.45
CA SER A 13 37.19 -70.11 28.88
C SER A 13 37.45 -70.16 27.36
N LEU A 14 37.24 -69.01 26.71
CA LEU A 14 37.78 -68.57 25.40
C LEU A 14 37.26 -69.26 24.12
N CYS A 15 36.60 -68.48 23.25
CA CYS A 15 37.22 -68.03 21.99
C CYS A 15 36.29 -67.12 21.17
N PHE A 16 36.80 -65.93 20.86
CA PHE A 16 36.66 -65.13 19.63
C PHE A 16 35.47 -65.41 18.70
N LEU A 17 34.63 -64.39 18.50
CA LEU A 17 34.40 -63.77 17.18
C LEU A 17 33.52 -62.53 17.35
N CYS A 18 34.17 -61.35 17.39
CA CYS A 18 33.52 -60.08 17.08
C CYS A 18 33.12 -60.11 15.60
N LEU A 19 31.89 -60.51 15.29
CA LEU A 19 31.28 -60.16 14.01
C LEU A 19 30.79 -58.72 14.12
N ALA A 20 31.62 -57.79 13.65
CA ALA A 20 31.17 -56.45 13.33
C ALA A 20 30.14 -56.55 12.18
N VAL A 21 28.86 -56.57 12.53
CA VAL A 21 27.78 -56.45 11.55
C VAL A 21 27.78 -55.01 11.05
N LEU A 22 28.43 -54.82 9.91
CA LEU A 22 28.37 -53.59 9.13
C LEU A 22 27.15 -53.66 8.20
N LEU A 23 26.41 -52.55 8.23
CA LEU A 23 25.46 -52.00 7.25
C LEU A 23 23.96 -52.29 7.50
N PRO A 24 23.05 -51.37 7.10
CA PRO A 24 23.24 -49.98 6.66
C PRO A 24 22.48 -48.98 7.53
N GLY A 25 23.10 -47.83 7.82
CA GLY A 25 22.39 -46.68 8.37
C GLY A 25 21.31 -46.24 7.39
N ALA A 26 20.06 -46.64 7.65
CA ALA A 26 18.90 -46.09 6.99
C ALA A 26 18.83 -44.61 7.41
N LEU A 27 19.39 -43.75 6.55
CA LEU A 27 19.05 -42.33 6.53
C LEU A 27 17.53 -42.25 6.43
N LEU A 28 16.88 -41.99 7.56
CA LEU A 28 15.53 -41.48 7.58
C LEU A 28 15.59 -40.11 6.89
N ALA A 29 15.47 -40.12 5.56
CA ALA A 29 15.11 -38.95 4.80
C ALA A 29 13.73 -38.54 5.33
N SER A 30 13.74 -37.64 6.31
CA SER A 30 12.53 -36.95 6.71
C SER A 30 11.93 -36.37 5.45
N PRO A 31 10.65 -36.60 5.14
CA PRO A 31 10.03 -35.85 4.06
C PRO A 31 10.17 -34.40 4.52
N ALA A 32 10.98 -33.62 3.79
CA ALA A 32 10.87 -32.19 3.83
C ALA A 32 9.46 -31.91 3.31
N ALA A 33 8.47 -32.01 4.18
CA ALA A 33 7.15 -31.48 3.97
C ALA A 33 7.42 -30.00 3.72
N GLY A 34 7.50 -29.64 2.44
CA GLY A 34 7.66 -28.26 2.03
C GLY A 34 6.56 -27.53 2.76
N ARG A 35 6.94 -26.71 3.75
CA ARG A 35 6.03 -25.76 4.33
C ARG A 35 5.61 -24.90 3.15
N LYS A 36 4.46 -25.21 2.53
CA LYS A 36 3.73 -24.25 1.71
C LYS A 36 3.64 -23.05 2.64
N ARG A 37 4.42 -22.01 2.39
CA ARG A 37 4.32 -20.77 3.17
C ARG A 37 2.86 -20.38 2.98
N ARG A 38 2.02 -20.60 4.00
CA ARG A 38 0.69 -20.00 4.03
C ARG A 38 0.99 -18.52 3.87
N GLN A 39 0.57 -17.95 2.74
CA GLN A 39 0.58 -16.49 2.61
C GLN A 39 -0.13 -15.98 3.86
N ALA A 40 0.53 -15.07 4.58
CA ALA A 40 -0.14 -14.38 5.67
C ALA A 40 -1.39 -13.75 5.06
N GLY A 41 -2.57 -14.20 5.51
CA GLY A 41 -3.83 -13.63 5.05
C GLY A 41 -3.94 -12.19 5.55
N PHE A 42 -4.76 -11.37 4.91
CA PHE A 42 -5.08 -10.02 5.38
C PHE A 42 -6.41 -10.03 6.13
N ASP A 43 -6.84 -8.89 6.68
CA ASP A 43 -8.10 -8.78 7.45
C ASP A 43 -9.16 -7.94 6.72
N HIS A 44 -8.74 -6.86 6.06
CA HIS A 44 -9.62 -5.94 5.36
C HIS A 44 -8.91 -5.24 4.19
N TYR A 45 -9.65 -4.52 3.36
CA TYR A 45 -9.09 -3.68 2.31
C TYR A 45 -9.13 -2.21 2.66
N VAL A 46 -8.14 -1.46 2.18
CA VAL A 46 -8.09 0.00 2.19
C VAL A 46 -8.05 0.49 0.74
N LEU A 47 -9.08 1.20 0.29
CA LEU A 47 -9.01 1.99 -0.94
C LEU A 47 -8.42 3.35 -0.63
N ALA A 48 -7.15 3.53 -0.96
CA ALA A 48 -6.44 4.79 -0.81
C ALA A 48 -6.67 5.70 -2.02
N LEU A 49 -7.18 6.90 -1.77
CA LEU A 49 -7.47 7.91 -2.79
C LEU A 49 -6.62 9.14 -2.56
N GLN A 50 -5.77 9.48 -3.51
CA GLN A 50 -4.89 10.63 -3.42
C GLN A 50 -5.54 11.88 -4.03
N TRP A 51 -5.23 13.04 -3.45
CA TRP A 51 -5.68 14.34 -3.95
C TRP A 51 -4.59 14.99 -4.82
N PRO A 52 -4.76 15.05 -6.16
CA PRO A 52 -3.72 15.54 -7.06
C PRO A 52 -3.26 16.96 -6.75
N GLY A 53 -4.17 17.86 -6.37
CA GLY A 53 -3.80 19.24 -6.05
C GLY A 53 -2.82 19.39 -4.88
N THR A 54 -2.74 18.40 -3.98
CA THR A 54 -1.75 18.39 -2.89
C THR A 54 -0.49 17.65 -3.31
N VAL A 55 -0.63 16.48 -3.95
CA VAL A 55 0.51 15.65 -4.39
C VAL A 55 1.36 16.38 -5.42
N CYS A 56 0.74 17.02 -6.40
CA CYS A 56 1.40 17.69 -7.51
C CYS A 56 2.12 18.99 -7.12
N ARG A 57 1.99 19.49 -5.89
CA ARG A 57 2.71 20.71 -5.45
C ARG A 57 4.23 20.56 -5.48
N GLN A 58 4.72 19.32 -5.39
CA GLN A 58 6.16 19.02 -5.42
C GLN A 58 6.66 18.67 -6.82
N THR A 59 5.78 18.65 -7.82
CA THR A 59 6.15 18.34 -9.20
C THR A 59 6.97 19.50 -9.78
N ASN A 60 8.22 19.21 -10.15
CA ASN A 60 9.16 20.17 -10.73
C ASN A 60 9.51 19.87 -12.21
N HIS A 61 9.04 18.75 -12.75
CA HIS A 61 9.20 18.36 -14.14
C HIS A 61 8.03 17.48 -14.61
N CYS A 62 7.85 17.41 -15.93
CA CYS A 62 6.74 16.71 -16.57
C CYS A 62 7.21 15.54 -17.43
N CYS A 63 6.35 14.54 -17.57
CA CYS A 63 6.50 13.38 -18.44
C CYS A 63 5.12 12.87 -18.84
N SER A 64 5.05 11.99 -19.84
CA SER A 64 3.79 11.50 -20.42
C SER A 64 2.87 10.79 -19.42
N SER A 65 3.42 10.06 -18.45
CA SER A 65 2.66 9.32 -17.45
C SER A 65 2.19 10.16 -16.26
N ASN A 66 2.70 11.39 -16.10
CA ASN A 66 2.44 12.22 -14.93
C ASN A 66 1.11 12.99 -15.05
N GLY A 67 0.13 12.58 -14.25
CA GLY A 67 -1.19 13.20 -14.14
C GLY A 67 -1.17 14.67 -13.68
N CYS A 68 -0.09 15.12 -13.04
CA CYS A 68 0.08 16.53 -12.63
C CYS A 68 0.26 17.49 -13.82
N CYS A 69 0.67 16.98 -14.98
CA CYS A 69 1.01 17.80 -16.15
C CYS A 69 -0.02 17.71 -17.28
N ARG A 70 -1.24 17.25 -16.97
CA ARG A 70 -2.32 17.17 -17.95
C ARG A 70 -2.83 18.55 -18.32
N SER A 71 -3.24 18.71 -19.58
CA SER A 71 -3.91 19.93 -20.07
C SER A 71 -5.17 20.24 -19.28
N ASN A 72 -5.92 19.20 -18.90
CA ASN A 72 -7.06 19.30 -17.99
C ASN A 72 -6.62 18.93 -16.57
N PRO A 73 -6.65 19.87 -15.60
CA PRO A 73 -6.21 19.61 -14.25
C PRO A 73 -7.13 18.61 -13.52
N LEU A 74 -6.52 17.70 -12.77
CA LEU A 74 -7.22 16.68 -12.00
C LEU A 74 -7.80 17.29 -10.71
N ASN A 75 -9.03 17.78 -10.79
CA ASN A 75 -9.75 18.37 -9.65
C ASN A 75 -10.71 17.36 -8.98
N TRP A 76 -10.30 16.10 -8.92
CA TRP A 76 -10.99 15.00 -8.26
C TRP A 76 -9.96 14.07 -7.62
N PHE A 77 -10.40 13.31 -6.62
CA PHE A 77 -9.57 12.24 -6.04
C PHE A 77 -9.27 11.17 -7.08
N THR A 78 -8.02 10.77 -7.21
CA THR A 78 -7.60 9.62 -8.03
C THR A 78 -7.20 8.45 -7.13
N ILE A 79 -7.26 7.24 -7.66
CA ILE A 79 -6.84 6.05 -6.93
C ILE A 79 -5.32 6.13 -6.71
N HIS A 80 -4.89 5.81 -5.49
CA HIS A 80 -3.51 5.47 -5.15
C HIS A 80 -3.37 3.95 -5.18
N GLY A 81 -4.21 3.23 -4.44
CA GLY A 81 -4.24 1.77 -4.46
C GLY A 81 -5.37 1.14 -3.65
N LEU A 82 -5.49 -0.18 -3.81
CA LEU A 82 -6.39 -1.04 -3.02
C LEU A 82 -5.51 -2.00 -2.23
N TRP A 83 -5.45 -1.83 -0.92
CA TRP A 83 -4.44 -2.49 -0.10
C TRP A 83 -5.06 -3.49 0.86
N PRO A 84 -4.73 -4.79 0.75
CA PRO A 84 -4.94 -5.74 1.85
C PRO A 84 -4.21 -5.24 3.10
N GLN A 85 -4.89 -5.22 4.24
CA GLN A 85 -4.40 -4.62 5.48
C GLN A 85 -4.70 -5.54 6.68
N TYR A 86 -3.81 -5.54 7.68
CA TYR A 86 -4.07 -6.19 8.97
C TYR A 86 -4.85 -5.27 9.90
N SER A 87 -5.71 -5.83 10.75
CA SER A 87 -6.49 -5.07 11.73
C SER A 87 -5.60 -4.43 12.81
N TYR A 88 -4.45 -5.03 13.14
CA TYR A 88 -3.50 -4.49 14.12
C TYR A 88 -2.50 -3.49 13.51
N GLY A 89 -2.71 -3.05 12.27
CA GLY A 89 -1.82 -2.16 11.54
C GLY A 89 -0.77 -2.90 10.69
N GLY A 90 -0.21 -2.17 9.70
CA GLY A 90 0.67 -2.76 8.69
C GLY A 90 -0.08 -3.66 7.68
N TRP A 91 0.62 -4.11 6.65
CA TRP A 91 0.03 -4.86 5.55
C TRP A 91 0.93 -6.01 5.08
N PRO A 92 0.36 -7.11 4.55
CA PRO A 92 1.14 -8.07 3.79
C PRO A 92 1.66 -7.41 2.51
N SER A 93 2.87 -7.76 2.09
CA SER A 93 3.46 -7.24 0.85
C SER A 93 4.21 -8.31 0.07
N CYS A 94 4.30 -8.13 -1.25
CA CYS A 94 5.10 -8.97 -2.15
C CYS A 94 4.78 -10.49 -2.04
N CYS A 95 3.49 -10.84 -1.94
CA CYS A 95 3.07 -12.19 -1.53
C CYS A 95 3.26 -13.27 -2.61
N ARG A 96 3.28 -12.91 -3.90
CA ARG A 96 3.49 -13.85 -5.02
C ARG A 96 4.76 -13.50 -5.80
N PRO A 97 5.94 -13.92 -5.34
CA PRO A 97 7.23 -13.52 -5.93
C PRO A 97 7.43 -13.99 -7.37
N THR A 98 6.74 -15.06 -7.78
CA THR A 98 6.82 -15.61 -9.14
C THR A 98 5.86 -14.94 -10.12
N THR A 99 4.94 -14.10 -9.64
CA THR A 99 3.97 -13.42 -10.49
C THR A 99 4.56 -12.08 -10.96
N THR A 100 4.83 -11.97 -12.25
CA THR A 100 5.21 -10.70 -12.89
C THR A 100 3.97 -9.95 -13.37
N PHE A 101 3.98 -8.63 -13.24
CA PHE A 101 2.89 -7.79 -13.75
C PHE A 101 2.78 -7.91 -15.27
N ASN A 102 1.60 -8.25 -15.77
CA ASN A 102 1.33 -8.31 -17.21
C ASN A 102 0.30 -7.25 -17.64
N MET A 103 0.78 -6.21 -18.32
CA MET A 103 -0.06 -5.12 -18.83
C MET A 103 -1.16 -5.58 -19.80
N ASN A 104 -0.96 -6.68 -20.53
CA ASN A 104 -1.94 -7.19 -21.49
C ASN A 104 -3.21 -7.69 -20.81
N LYS A 105 -3.13 -8.19 -19.57
CA LYS A 105 -4.30 -8.63 -18.79
C LYS A 105 -5.24 -7.48 -18.44
N ILE A 106 -4.74 -6.25 -18.45
CA ILE A 106 -5.51 -5.05 -18.08
C ILE A 106 -5.67 -4.08 -19.25
N ALA A 107 -5.33 -4.51 -20.48
CA ALA A 107 -5.34 -3.65 -21.66
C ALA A 107 -6.70 -2.96 -21.86
N MET A 108 -7.80 -3.66 -21.63
CA MET A 108 -9.15 -3.11 -21.73
C MET A 108 -9.49 -2.08 -20.64
N LEU A 109 -8.83 -2.14 -19.48
CA LEU A 109 -9.03 -1.19 -18.38
C LEU A 109 -8.15 0.06 -18.53
N LYS A 110 -7.13 0.01 -19.39
CA LYS A 110 -6.10 1.05 -19.52
C LYS A 110 -6.67 2.46 -19.68
N PRO A 111 -7.65 2.75 -20.55
CA PRO A 111 -8.18 4.12 -20.67
C PRO A 111 -8.83 4.63 -19.37
N ILE A 112 -9.47 3.74 -18.62
CA ILE A 112 -10.12 4.06 -17.35
C ILE A 112 -9.07 4.27 -16.26
N LEU A 113 -8.05 3.41 -16.22
CA LEU A 113 -6.92 3.53 -15.30
C LEU A 113 -6.12 4.82 -15.56
N GLU A 114 -5.85 5.18 -16.80
CA GLU A 114 -5.21 6.44 -17.14
C GLU A 114 -6.03 7.62 -16.61
N LYS A 115 -7.36 7.57 -16.65
CA LYS A 115 -8.21 8.66 -16.16
C LYS A 115 -8.28 8.74 -14.63
N TYR A 116 -8.49 7.61 -13.95
CA TYR A 116 -8.86 7.56 -12.53
C TYR A 116 -7.76 7.07 -11.61
N TRP A 117 -6.72 6.41 -12.14
CA TRP A 117 -5.56 5.91 -11.42
C TRP A 117 -4.23 6.29 -12.11
N PRO A 118 -4.02 7.57 -12.50
CA PRO A 118 -2.75 7.97 -13.10
C PRO A 118 -1.60 7.90 -12.09
N SER A 119 -0.37 7.78 -12.59
CA SER A 119 0.80 8.18 -11.80
C SER A 119 0.78 9.71 -11.62
N LEU A 120 1.15 10.20 -10.45
CA LEU A 120 1.38 11.64 -10.20
C LEU A 120 2.88 11.98 -10.14
N TYR A 121 3.72 11.02 -10.52
CA TYR A 121 5.17 11.11 -10.53
C TYR A 121 5.72 10.65 -11.89
N CYS A 122 6.94 11.09 -12.19
CA CYS A 122 7.66 10.67 -13.38
C CYS A 122 8.60 9.50 -13.12
N GLY A 123 8.80 8.70 -14.17
CA GLY A 123 9.68 7.53 -14.14
C GLY A 123 9.02 6.27 -13.61
N ASP A 124 9.74 5.15 -13.74
CA ASP A 124 9.33 3.87 -13.22
C ASP A 124 9.39 3.83 -11.70
N THR A 125 8.45 3.10 -11.12
CA THR A 125 8.39 2.81 -9.68
C THR A 125 9.10 1.48 -9.41
N SER A 126 9.81 1.40 -8.29
CA SER A 126 10.39 0.13 -7.83
C SER A 126 9.27 -0.86 -7.51
N THR A 127 9.39 -2.09 -7.97
CA THR A 127 8.50 -3.20 -7.59
C THR A 127 9.23 -4.15 -6.64
N CYS A 128 8.55 -5.20 -6.20
CA CYS A 128 9.15 -6.22 -5.35
C CYS A 128 10.40 -6.86 -6.00
N PHE A 129 11.35 -7.31 -5.17
CA PHE A 129 12.54 -8.06 -5.59
C PHE A 129 13.44 -7.32 -6.60
N GLY A 130 13.49 -5.99 -6.52
CA GLY A 130 14.38 -5.17 -7.35
C GLY A 130 13.85 -4.90 -8.77
N GLY A 131 12.61 -5.29 -9.07
CA GLY A 131 11.98 -4.96 -10.33
C GLY A 131 11.63 -3.46 -10.45
N ARG A 132 11.29 -3.04 -11.67
CA ARG A 132 10.84 -1.68 -12.00
C ARG A 132 9.72 -1.74 -13.03
N GLY A 133 8.84 -0.77 -13.01
CA GLY A 133 7.79 -0.65 -14.01
C GLY A 133 6.86 0.53 -13.78
N PRO A 134 5.74 0.61 -14.51
CA PRO A 134 4.75 1.65 -14.29
C PRO A 134 4.18 1.56 -12.87
N PHE A 135 3.58 2.66 -12.40
CA PHE A 135 2.96 2.75 -11.08
C PHE A 135 1.99 1.58 -10.78
N TRP A 136 1.20 1.15 -11.76
CA TRP A 136 0.32 -0.02 -11.62
C TRP A 136 1.06 -1.33 -11.34
N ALA A 137 2.26 -1.51 -11.91
CA ALA A 137 3.08 -2.69 -11.62
C ALA A 137 3.53 -2.71 -10.16
N HIS A 138 3.81 -1.54 -9.57
CA HIS A 138 4.11 -1.41 -8.14
C HIS A 138 2.90 -1.80 -7.28
N GLU A 139 1.74 -1.21 -7.55
CA GLU A 139 0.52 -1.47 -6.79
C GLU A 139 0.12 -2.96 -6.85
N TRP A 140 0.21 -3.58 -8.02
CA TRP A 140 -0.04 -5.01 -8.16
C TRP A 140 1.00 -5.86 -7.41
N ALA A 141 2.30 -5.65 -7.66
CA ALA A 141 3.35 -6.48 -7.09
C ALA A 141 3.38 -6.40 -5.56
N THR A 142 3.28 -5.17 -5.02
CA THR A 142 3.36 -4.91 -3.59
C THR A 142 2.08 -5.32 -2.87
N HIS A 143 0.90 -4.96 -3.40
CA HIS A 143 -0.37 -5.10 -2.68
C HIS A 143 -1.32 -6.10 -3.33
N GLY A 144 -1.57 -5.99 -4.63
CA GLY A 144 -2.53 -6.85 -5.34
C GLY A 144 -2.23 -8.34 -5.21
N THR A 145 -0.96 -8.75 -5.24
CA THR A 145 -0.57 -10.16 -5.05
C THR A 145 -0.94 -10.75 -3.69
N CYS A 146 -1.24 -9.91 -2.69
CA CYS A 146 -1.62 -10.31 -1.34
C CYS A 146 -3.13 -10.41 -1.11
N GLY A 147 -3.95 -10.10 -2.13
CA GLY A 147 -5.41 -10.09 -2.01
C GLY A 147 -6.10 -11.45 -2.19
N TYR A 148 -5.37 -12.57 -2.26
CA TYR A 148 -5.95 -13.90 -2.46
C TYR A 148 -6.69 -14.40 -1.18
N PRO A 149 -7.80 -15.15 -1.32
CA PRO A 149 -8.46 -15.62 -2.54
C PRO A 149 -9.38 -14.63 -3.25
N GLU A 150 -9.70 -13.50 -2.62
CA GLU A 150 -10.70 -12.56 -3.14
C GLU A 150 -10.23 -11.87 -4.43
N ILE A 151 -8.93 -11.60 -4.56
CA ILE A 151 -8.27 -11.13 -5.78
C ILE A 151 -7.46 -12.27 -6.39
N GLN A 152 -7.86 -12.71 -7.58
CA GLN A 152 -7.24 -13.85 -8.25
C GLN A 152 -6.07 -13.45 -9.15
N ASP A 153 -6.21 -12.35 -9.89
CA ASP A 153 -5.25 -11.86 -10.87
C ASP A 153 -5.23 -10.32 -11.01
N GLU A 154 -4.43 -9.82 -11.94
CA GLU A 154 -4.31 -8.40 -12.23
C GLU A 154 -5.66 -7.79 -12.63
N TYR A 155 -6.41 -8.43 -13.53
CA TYR A 155 -7.68 -7.87 -14.01
C TYR A 155 -8.66 -7.71 -12.85
N ASP A 156 -8.79 -8.73 -12.01
CA ASP A 156 -9.63 -8.74 -10.82
C ASP A 156 -9.24 -7.61 -9.85
N TYR A 157 -7.94 -7.41 -9.60
CA TYR A 157 -7.43 -6.33 -8.76
C TYR A 157 -7.83 -4.94 -9.25
N PHE A 158 -7.51 -4.62 -10.51
CA PHE A 158 -7.76 -3.30 -11.06
C PHE A 158 -9.26 -3.05 -11.28
N SER A 159 -10.02 -4.04 -11.74
CA SER A 159 -11.46 -3.91 -11.94
C SER A 159 -12.20 -3.74 -10.61
N THR A 160 -11.83 -4.48 -9.56
CA THR A 160 -12.40 -4.33 -8.22
C THR A 160 -12.13 -2.94 -7.63
N ALA A 161 -10.89 -2.46 -7.71
CA ALA A 161 -10.54 -1.13 -7.24
C ALA A 161 -11.30 -0.02 -8.00
N LEU A 162 -11.43 -0.15 -9.34
CA LEU A 162 -12.23 0.77 -10.16
C LEU A 162 -13.73 0.71 -9.82
N TYR A 163 -14.26 -0.48 -9.56
CA TYR A 163 -15.65 -0.66 -9.12
C TYR A 163 -15.89 0.05 -7.79
N LEU A 164 -15.04 -0.17 -6.79
CA LEU A 164 -15.14 0.47 -5.48
C LEU A 164 -15.01 2.00 -5.60
N TYR A 165 -14.04 2.49 -6.37
CA TYR A 165 -13.87 3.92 -6.63
C TYR A 165 -15.12 4.56 -7.26
N SER A 166 -15.74 3.88 -8.23
CA SER A 166 -16.94 4.36 -8.91
C SER A 166 -18.16 4.37 -7.98
N LYS A 167 -18.36 3.27 -7.23
CA LYS A 167 -19.49 3.08 -6.31
C LYS A 167 -19.43 4.05 -5.12
N TYR A 168 -18.26 4.21 -4.51
CA TYR A 168 -18.02 5.06 -3.35
C TYR A 168 -17.31 6.36 -3.77
N ASN A 169 -17.97 7.14 -4.64
CA ASN A 169 -17.37 8.33 -5.24
C ASN A 169 -17.22 9.50 -4.25
N VAL A 170 -16.07 9.55 -3.58
CA VAL A 170 -15.68 10.57 -2.60
C VAL A 170 -15.81 11.99 -3.15
N THR A 171 -15.35 12.23 -4.38
CA THR A 171 -15.41 13.58 -4.97
C THR A 171 -16.86 14.06 -5.11
N LYS A 172 -17.78 13.16 -5.51
CA LYS A 172 -19.21 13.47 -5.61
C LYS A 172 -19.84 13.71 -4.24
N ALA A 173 -19.48 12.89 -3.23
CA ALA A 173 -19.96 13.07 -1.86
C ALA A 173 -19.57 14.44 -1.29
N LEU A 174 -18.28 14.81 -1.39
CA LEU A 174 -17.79 16.11 -0.93
C LEU A 174 -18.46 17.29 -1.65
N ARG A 175 -18.68 17.17 -2.98
CA ARG A 175 -19.39 18.20 -3.75
C ARG A 175 -20.84 18.38 -3.30
N LYS A 176 -21.53 17.29 -2.92
CA LYS A 176 -22.90 17.38 -2.35
C LYS A 176 -22.91 18.11 -1.01
N ALA A 177 -21.85 17.97 -0.22
CA ALA A 177 -21.63 18.71 1.03
C ALA A 177 -21.01 20.12 0.82
N HIS A 178 -21.02 20.65 -0.41
CA HIS A 178 -20.45 21.94 -0.77
C HIS A 178 -18.94 22.10 -0.46
N ILE A 179 -18.21 21.00 -0.46
CA ILE A 179 -16.75 20.95 -0.32
C ILE A 179 -16.16 20.85 -1.73
N TYR A 180 -15.56 21.94 -2.20
CA TYR A 180 -14.98 22.05 -3.54
C TYR A 180 -13.48 22.35 -3.47
N PRO A 181 -12.71 21.93 -4.50
CA PRO A 181 -11.33 22.35 -4.59
C PRO A 181 -11.25 23.85 -4.85
N ARG A 182 -10.71 24.60 -3.89
CA ARG A 182 -10.59 26.06 -3.97
C ARG A 182 -9.35 26.49 -3.21
N ASN A 183 -8.42 27.12 -3.92
CA ASN A 183 -7.16 27.59 -3.33
C ASN A 183 -7.43 28.52 -2.14
N GLY A 184 -6.71 28.27 -1.04
CA GLY A 184 -6.84 29.04 0.21
C GLY A 184 -8.08 28.76 1.06
N ARG A 185 -9.15 28.14 0.51
CA ARG A 185 -10.33 27.80 1.30
C ARG A 185 -10.01 26.65 2.25
N LYS A 186 -10.34 26.86 3.52
CA LYS A 186 -10.20 25.86 4.58
C LYS A 186 -11.55 25.18 4.84
N TYR A 187 -11.49 23.89 5.14
CA TYR A 187 -12.62 23.07 5.56
C TYR A 187 -12.28 22.44 6.91
N ALA A 188 -13.26 22.38 7.82
CA ALA A 188 -13.09 21.60 9.04
C ALA A 188 -12.92 20.12 8.66
N VAL A 189 -11.96 19.43 9.28
CA VAL A 189 -11.77 17.99 9.07
C VAL A 189 -13.03 17.21 9.41
N ALA A 190 -13.68 17.55 10.53
CA ALA A 190 -14.96 16.95 10.92
C ALA A 190 -16.01 17.03 9.81
N HIS A 191 -16.17 18.19 9.15
CA HIS A 191 -17.12 18.33 8.04
C HIS A 191 -16.78 17.44 6.83
N ILE A 192 -15.50 17.18 6.55
CA ILE A 192 -15.10 16.23 5.50
C ILE A 192 -15.45 14.80 5.92
N VAL A 193 -15.15 14.42 7.16
CA VAL A 193 -15.44 13.09 7.72
C VAL A 193 -16.96 12.84 7.72
N ASP A 194 -17.74 13.77 8.26
CA ASP A 194 -19.21 13.69 8.33
C ASP A 194 -19.84 13.58 6.94
N ALA A 195 -19.32 14.33 5.94
CA ALA A 195 -19.84 14.27 4.58
C ALA A 195 -19.63 12.88 3.93
N ILE A 196 -18.56 12.19 4.28
CA ILE A 196 -18.26 10.84 3.78
C ILE A 196 -19.04 9.79 4.56
N ASP A 197 -19.11 9.91 5.88
CA ASP A 197 -19.91 9.02 6.72
C ASP A 197 -21.40 9.09 6.33
N HIS A 198 -21.94 10.29 6.16
CA HIS A 198 -23.30 10.47 5.67
C HIS A 198 -23.53 9.84 4.28
N ALA A 199 -22.51 9.85 3.41
CA ALA A 199 -22.64 9.29 2.06
C ALA A 199 -22.53 7.76 2.02
N PHE A 200 -21.68 7.16 2.86
CA PHE A 200 -21.28 5.76 2.75
C PHE A 200 -21.50 4.92 4.02
N GLY A 201 -21.98 5.54 5.10
CA GLY A 201 -22.30 4.92 6.39
C GLY A 201 -21.10 4.46 7.21
N ARG A 202 -19.89 4.94 6.86
CA ARG A 202 -18.62 4.55 7.47
C ARG A 202 -17.62 5.70 7.52
N LEU A 203 -16.83 5.71 8.58
CA LEU A 203 -15.78 6.70 8.83
C LEU A 203 -14.57 6.49 7.91
N PRO A 204 -14.19 7.50 7.10
CA PRO A 204 -12.95 7.45 6.34
C PRO A 204 -11.75 7.75 7.23
N HIS A 205 -10.56 7.53 6.69
CA HIS A 205 -9.33 8.06 7.26
C HIS A 205 -8.68 9.13 6.36
N LEU A 206 -8.24 10.25 6.93
CA LEU A 206 -7.60 11.36 6.20
C LEU A 206 -6.11 11.47 6.49
N VAL A 207 -5.28 11.49 5.44
CA VAL A 207 -3.86 11.80 5.54
C VAL A 207 -3.63 13.21 5.01
N CYS A 208 -2.93 14.03 5.80
CA CYS A 208 -2.64 15.41 5.44
C CYS A 208 -1.15 15.69 5.29
N LYS A 209 -0.83 16.63 4.41
CA LYS A 209 0.52 17.17 4.20
C LYS A 209 0.47 18.68 4.16
N ASN A 210 1.24 19.35 5.02
CA ASN A 210 1.33 20.81 5.10
C ASN A 210 -0.07 21.48 5.15
N GLY A 211 -0.95 20.98 6.02
CA GLY A 211 -2.32 21.51 6.19
C GLY A 211 -3.26 21.31 5.00
N SER A 212 -2.93 20.41 4.06
CA SER A 212 -3.75 20.09 2.89
C SER A 212 -4.04 18.59 2.88
N VAL A 213 -5.24 18.19 2.45
CA VAL A 213 -5.56 16.76 2.31
C VAL A 213 -4.68 16.18 1.23
N GLN A 214 -3.91 15.15 1.56
CA GLN A 214 -3.07 14.40 0.62
C GLN A 214 -3.76 13.12 0.17
N GLU A 215 -4.40 12.41 1.10
CA GLU A 215 -5.08 11.14 0.84
C GLU A 215 -6.34 11.02 1.69
N LEU A 216 -7.34 10.32 1.15
CA LEU A 216 -8.53 9.87 1.85
C LEU A 216 -8.65 8.37 1.63
N ARG A 217 -8.78 7.61 2.72
CA ARG A 217 -8.87 6.16 2.73
C ARG A 217 -10.29 5.74 3.07
N LEU A 218 -10.86 4.85 2.26
CA LEU A 218 -12.10 4.12 2.57
C LEU A 218 -11.73 2.68 2.87
N CYS A 219 -12.41 2.05 3.83
CA CYS A 219 -12.09 0.69 4.24
C CYS A 219 -13.24 -0.26 3.98
N PHE A 220 -12.90 -1.50 3.66
CA PHE A 220 -13.86 -2.53 3.26
C PHE A 220 -13.53 -3.85 3.93
N HIS A 221 -14.56 -4.58 4.33
CA HIS A 221 -14.43 -6.00 4.61
C HIS A 221 -13.98 -6.76 3.35
N LYS A 222 -13.59 -8.03 3.50
CA LYS A 222 -13.10 -8.85 2.37
C LYS A 222 -14.14 -9.09 1.28
N ASP A 223 -15.42 -9.03 1.65
CA ASP A 223 -16.57 -9.09 0.74
C ASP A 223 -16.91 -7.74 0.09
N TYR A 224 -16.02 -6.75 0.24
CA TYR A 224 -16.13 -5.41 -0.30
C TYR A 224 -17.28 -4.56 0.28
N GLN A 225 -17.88 -4.97 1.40
CA GLN A 225 -18.80 -4.12 2.14
C GLN A 225 -18.04 -3.05 2.94
N PRO A 226 -18.56 -1.81 3.02
CA PRO A 226 -17.85 -0.72 3.67
C PRO A 226 -17.76 -0.94 5.19
N ARG A 227 -16.61 -0.59 5.75
CA ARG A 227 -16.34 -0.57 7.19
C ARG A 227 -15.58 0.69 7.60
N ASP A 228 -15.56 0.98 8.89
CA ASP A 228 -14.75 2.07 9.42
C ASP A 228 -13.26 1.72 9.27
N CYS A 229 -12.44 2.72 8.94
CA CYS A 229 -11.01 2.50 8.73
C CYS A 229 -10.20 2.23 10.00
N GLY A 230 -10.76 2.56 11.16
CA GLY A 230 -10.25 2.20 12.47
C GLY A 230 -11.33 2.38 13.52
N SER A 231 -11.22 1.63 14.62
CA SER A 231 -11.96 1.94 15.85
C SER A 231 -11.24 3.08 16.59
N GLU A 232 -11.95 3.82 17.44
CA GLU A 232 -11.37 4.90 18.28
C GLU A 232 -10.16 4.42 19.14
N ASP A 233 -9.98 3.10 19.29
CA ASP A 233 -8.92 2.44 20.06
C ASP A 233 -7.65 2.06 19.26
N ASP A 234 -7.53 2.39 17.96
CA ASP A 234 -6.37 2.00 17.14
C ASP A 234 -5.13 2.88 17.40
N GLU A 235 -4.40 2.61 18.50
CA GLU A 235 -3.10 3.22 18.83
C GLU A 235 -2.06 3.11 17.69
N ALA A 236 -2.16 2.07 16.85
CA ALA A 236 -1.28 1.86 15.71
C ALA A 236 -1.39 3.00 14.67
N TRP A 237 -2.54 3.69 14.61
CA TRP A 237 -2.80 4.74 13.63
C TRP A 237 -2.43 6.14 14.14
N SER A 238 -2.50 6.35 15.45
CA SER A 238 -2.25 7.64 16.12
C SER A 238 -0.75 8.04 16.16
N SER A 239 0.15 7.06 16.10
CA SER A 239 1.58 7.27 16.41
C SER A 239 2.42 7.96 15.32
N SER A 240 1.86 8.20 14.12
CA SER A 240 2.56 8.91 13.04
C SER A 240 2.30 10.42 13.10
N ARG A 241 3.14 11.16 13.85
CA ARG A 241 3.12 12.64 13.96
C ARG A 241 3.19 13.40 12.63
N ARG A 242 3.48 12.72 11.50
CA ARG A 242 3.58 13.30 10.15
C ARG A 242 2.30 13.20 9.31
N SER A 243 1.30 12.41 9.76
CA SER A 243 0.10 12.09 8.98
C SER A 243 -1.18 12.75 9.52
N HIS A 244 -1.11 13.36 10.71
CA HIS A 244 -2.25 13.96 11.38
C HIS A 244 -2.76 15.21 10.64
N CYS A 245 -4.06 15.24 10.37
CA CYS A 245 -4.72 16.41 9.83
C CYS A 245 -4.96 17.46 10.93
N PRO A 246 -4.62 18.75 10.71
CA PRO A 246 -5.04 19.82 11.61
C PRO A 246 -6.56 19.98 11.59
N ARG A 247 -7.14 20.68 12.58
CA ARG A 247 -8.60 20.93 12.67
C ARG A 247 -9.21 21.47 11.36
N TYR A 248 -8.44 22.25 10.60
CA TYR A 248 -8.83 22.80 9.32
C TYR A 248 -7.80 22.49 8.23
N VAL A 249 -8.27 22.01 7.09
CA VAL A 249 -7.44 21.59 5.95
C VAL A 249 -7.86 22.29 4.67
N THR A 250 -6.96 22.32 3.68
CA THR A 250 -7.28 22.80 2.33
C THR A 250 -7.38 21.66 1.32
N LEU A 251 -8.18 21.88 0.27
CA LEU A 251 -8.23 21.08 -0.95
C LEU A 251 -7.79 21.97 -2.12
N PRO A 252 -6.48 22.12 -2.37
CA PRO A 252 -5.97 22.94 -3.47
C PRO A 252 -6.47 22.44 -4.81
N GLN A 253 -6.69 23.34 -5.76
CA GLN A 253 -6.89 22.95 -7.15
C GLN A 253 -5.57 22.39 -7.71
N SER A 254 -5.65 21.40 -8.59
CA SER A 254 -4.48 20.98 -9.35
C SER A 254 -4.09 22.13 -10.28
N ALA A 255 -2.85 22.62 -10.15
CA ALA A 255 -2.33 23.63 -11.06
C ALA A 255 -2.26 23.05 -12.49
N LEU A 256 -2.46 23.90 -13.49
CA LEU A 256 -2.00 23.60 -14.84
C LEU A 256 -0.48 23.48 -14.77
N GLY A 257 0.08 22.43 -15.36
CA GLY A 257 1.52 22.26 -15.47
C GLY A 257 2.13 23.32 -16.39
N ASN A 258 2.15 24.59 -15.95
CA ASN A 258 2.94 25.62 -16.60
C ASN A 258 4.38 25.45 -16.13
N ALA A 259 5.15 24.70 -16.91
CA ALA A 259 6.60 24.58 -16.80
C ALA A 259 7.34 25.95 -16.81
N THR A 260 6.63 27.05 -17.03
CA THR A 260 7.14 28.43 -17.05
C THR A 260 7.17 29.10 -15.67
N GLU A 261 6.30 28.74 -14.73
CA GLU A 261 6.16 29.50 -13.46
C GLU A 261 7.18 29.06 -12.39
N GLY A 262 7.63 27.80 -12.44
CA GLY A 262 8.73 27.30 -11.61
C GLY A 262 10.08 27.99 -11.89
N ARG A 263 10.25 28.59 -13.08
CA ARG A 263 11.46 29.34 -13.43
C ARG A 263 11.47 30.76 -12.86
N LEU A 264 10.30 31.34 -12.61
CA LEU A 264 10.17 32.70 -12.08
C LEU A 264 10.35 32.73 -10.55
N ARG A 265 9.89 31.70 -9.83
CA ARG A 265 10.12 31.61 -8.37
C ARG A 265 11.59 31.44 -8.00
N ASN A 266 12.32 30.59 -8.71
CA ASN A 266 13.74 30.35 -8.42
C ASN A 266 14.66 31.52 -8.83
N ARG A 267 14.18 32.48 -9.63
CA ARG A 267 14.95 33.68 -9.99
C ARG A 267 14.74 34.84 -9.00
N ALA A 268 13.61 34.87 -8.30
CA ALA A 268 13.31 35.89 -7.30
C ALA A 268 14.08 35.68 -5.98
N GLU A 269 14.47 34.44 -5.65
CA GLU A 269 15.20 34.11 -4.41
C GLU A 269 16.73 34.26 -4.53
N ASN A 270 17.26 34.52 -5.74
CA ASN A 270 18.70 34.57 -6.03
C ASN A 270 19.21 35.96 -6.46
N VAL A 271 18.49 37.04 -6.14
CA VAL A 271 19.01 38.41 -6.30
C VAL A 271 19.87 38.76 -5.08
N PRO A 272 21.19 38.95 -5.20
CA PRO A 272 22.01 39.42 -4.10
C PRO A 272 21.55 40.82 -3.68
N ARG A 273 21.34 41.04 -2.37
CA ARG A 273 21.17 42.39 -1.83
C ARG A 273 22.41 43.21 -2.17
N ALA A 274 22.24 44.27 -2.94
CA ALA A 274 23.27 45.29 -3.11
C ALA A 274 23.55 45.91 -1.73
N HIS A 275 24.77 45.70 -1.22
CA HIS A 275 25.27 46.45 -0.09
C HIS A 275 25.52 47.89 -0.55
N GLY A 276 24.80 48.84 0.05
CA GLY A 276 25.10 50.25 -0.06
C GLY A 276 26.48 50.53 0.52
N GLN A 277 27.31 51.25 -0.22
CA GLN A 277 28.42 52.01 0.33
C GLN A 277 28.17 53.47 0.01
N SER A 278 27.85 54.20 1.07
CA SER A 278 28.00 55.64 1.19
C SER A 278 29.48 55.97 1.19
N TYR A 279 29.92 56.90 0.34
CA TYR A 279 31.06 57.77 0.65
C TYR A 279 30.78 59.16 0.04
N VAL A 280 31.28 60.13 0.81
CA VAL A 280 31.15 61.59 0.74
C VAL A 280 31.52 62.18 -0.62
#